data_AF-A0A8H7TY15-F1
#
_entry.id   AF-A0A8H7TY15-F1
#
_cell.length_a   1.000
_cell.length_b   1.000
_cell.length_c   1.000
_cell.angle_alpha   90.00
_cell.angle_beta   90.00
_cell.angle_gamma   90.00
#
_symmetry.space_group_name_H-M   'P 1'
#
loop_
_entity.id
_entity.type
_entity.pdbx_description
1 polymer ?
#
loop_
_entity_poly.entity_id
_entity_poly.type
_entity_poly.pdbx_seq_one_letter_code
_entity_poly.pdbx_strand_id
1 'polypeptide(L)'
;MLPLRVAAPRPVSQRRLNSTEDQLQSALSKAGETKTSGEAHKEASQNSDDTKISEARKLCAEQAWKREDLLVQKWKNEISYLLTFAGLFSAAGPPTLASLASEQDAATIMSPRQISVELLVWYLQGIAGGELKEVPLFRYLMSMIEAAPKPAPPDAARTTLDVSVLRSVIRPYLLQAPSVITILPVLYEVLECRAQGVITSANPPPLIGSTHEQDAAATTAFTEICIDFLDQYLCEIGRGQFEQVALLDHLASLLQSMPPDAARTLSCQIMETLRTCGPHDATWEQRHDLCAIWSASFIDEVVRPSIQSGGLPLEIALQVYHNIVRYRIRGVDYLQTWSRDTITEADADAVTSMGYLSLEMFTRITSEVTDTTELHRQQMQTLAVMHNLLVNVPHGRLAVFHGLVGLLPAPELHPQVLDMLVFAIWDFDDTFRLDIEDTRRLLTFLPHARERLCTEQFMKITCLALQHSARLPPDDFGCVYGDVCGALDIVVECFSSSQMEVAQADAWLAFSNLLDVCIELARVDIARPAGDDRHLTRDVVHALERCASQCPERHSLRFWIRHTMQEICSICGYSAGSVAETPQEVSMKHLWSIRGRLRRLLWYR
;
A
#
# COMPACT_ATOMS: atom_id res chain seq x y z
N MET A 1 8.76 -51.49 -38.51
CA MET A 1 8.61 -50.25 -37.73
C MET A 1 7.47 -49.45 -38.34
N LEU A 2 6.36 -49.36 -37.63
CA LEU A 2 5.12 -48.64 -38.01
C LEU A 2 5.21 -47.17 -37.55
N PRO A 3 4.55 -46.21 -38.25
CA PRO A 3 4.49 -44.83 -37.80
C PRO A 3 3.30 -44.63 -36.83
N LEU A 4 3.57 -44.00 -35.68
CA LEU A 4 2.57 -43.57 -34.71
C LEU A 4 1.83 -42.32 -35.22
N ARG A 5 0.51 -42.44 -35.41
CA ARG A 5 -0.43 -41.32 -35.56
C ARG A 5 -0.73 -40.76 -34.17
N VAL A 6 -0.44 -39.48 -33.95
CA VAL A 6 -0.91 -38.71 -32.78
C VAL A 6 -2.25 -38.07 -33.16
N ALA A 7 -3.28 -38.35 -32.36
CA ALA A 7 -4.65 -37.86 -32.55
C ALA A 7 -4.85 -36.48 -31.89
N ALA A 8 -5.60 -35.61 -32.57
CA ALA A 8 -6.00 -34.30 -32.07
C ALA A 8 -7.06 -34.40 -30.95
N PRO A 9 -7.13 -33.44 -30.01
CA PRO A 9 -8.11 -33.46 -28.92
C PRO A 9 -9.49 -33.03 -29.42
N ARG A 10 -10.54 -33.73 -28.94
CA ARG A 10 -11.95 -33.37 -29.14
C ARG A 10 -12.35 -32.20 -28.23
N PRO A 11 -13.27 -31.32 -28.67
CA PRO A 11 -13.77 -30.22 -27.84
C PRO A 11 -14.75 -30.71 -26.77
N VAL A 12 -14.57 -30.19 -25.56
CA VAL A 12 -15.44 -30.42 -24.40
C VAL A 12 -16.73 -29.61 -24.55
N SER A 13 -17.87 -30.28 -24.39
CA SER A 13 -19.20 -29.69 -24.48
C SER A 13 -19.51 -28.81 -23.27
N GLN A 14 -19.86 -27.54 -23.51
CA GLN A 14 -20.44 -26.63 -22.52
C GLN A 14 -21.77 -27.17 -21.99
N ARG A 15 -21.79 -27.51 -20.70
CA ARG A 15 -23.02 -27.78 -19.94
C ARG A 15 -23.54 -26.45 -19.39
N ARG A 16 -24.74 -26.06 -19.83
CA ARG A 16 -25.51 -24.93 -19.27
C ARG A 16 -25.86 -25.22 -17.82
N LEU A 17 -25.53 -24.29 -16.91
CA LEU A 17 -26.15 -24.16 -15.59
C LEU A 17 -26.87 -22.81 -15.58
N ASN A 18 -28.19 -22.86 -15.74
CA ASN A 18 -29.10 -21.76 -15.44
C ASN A 18 -30.05 -22.23 -14.33
N SER A 19 -30.48 -21.28 -13.49
CA SER A 19 -31.67 -21.32 -12.63
C SER A 19 -31.51 -21.82 -11.18
N THR A 20 -31.09 -20.91 -10.29
CA THR A 20 -31.44 -20.93 -8.85
C THR A 20 -31.57 -19.53 -8.22
N GLU A 21 -31.85 -18.48 -9.00
CA GLU A 21 -32.12 -17.12 -8.45
C GLU A 21 -33.60 -16.72 -8.47
N ASP A 22 -34.45 -17.39 -9.24
CA ASP A 22 -35.88 -17.02 -9.37
C ASP A 22 -36.80 -17.59 -8.27
N GLN A 23 -36.28 -18.35 -7.29
CA GLN A 23 -37.10 -18.91 -6.20
C GLN A 23 -37.06 -18.14 -4.88
N LEU A 24 -36.22 -17.11 -4.74
CA LEU A 24 -36.13 -16.33 -3.49
C LEU A 24 -36.90 -15.00 -3.51
N GLN A 25 -37.37 -14.53 -4.67
CA GLN A 25 -38.19 -13.31 -4.77
C GLN A 25 -39.70 -13.56 -4.72
N SER A 26 -40.17 -14.81 -4.83
CA SER A 26 -41.60 -15.14 -4.80
C SER A 26 -42.20 -15.27 -3.39
N ALA A 27 -41.38 -15.25 -2.32
CA ALA A 27 -41.85 -15.44 -0.95
C ALA A 27 -42.12 -14.13 -0.18
N LEU A 28 -41.80 -12.96 -0.75
CA LEU A 28 -41.85 -11.66 -0.06
C LEU A 28 -42.94 -10.69 -0.55
N SER A 29 -43.90 -11.14 -1.37
CA SER A 29 -44.97 -10.26 -1.91
C SER A 29 -46.40 -10.74 -1.64
N LYS A 30 -46.64 -11.52 -0.58
CA LYS A 30 -48.01 -11.85 -0.13
C LYS A 30 -48.21 -11.55 1.36
N ALA A 31 -48.33 -10.26 1.68
CA ALA A 31 -49.09 -9.80 2.85
C ALA A 31 -49.33 -8.30 2.73
N GLY A 32 -50.32 -7.91 1.93
CA GLY A 32 -50.74 -6.51 1.81
C GLY A 32 -52.16 -6.42 1.25
N GLU A 33 -53.04 -5.81 2.06
CA GLU A 33 -54.37 -5.31 1.73
C GLU A 33 -55.58 -6.25 1.85
N THR A 34 -56.33 -6.11 2.95
CA THR A 34 -57.72 -5.59 2.90
C THR A 34 -58.20 -5.13 4.28
N LYS A 35 -59.19 -4.23 4.23
CA LYS A 35 -59.52 -3.14 5.17
C LYS A 35 -60.52 -3.48 6.29
N THR A 36 -60.41 -2.71 7.37
CA THR A 36 -61.46 -2.06 8.21
C THR A 36 -62.61 -2.87 8.79
N SER A 37 -62.67 -2.95 10.13
CA SER A 37 -63.80 -2.50 10.97
C SER A 37 -63.58 -2.90 12.44
N GLY A 38 -63.76 -1.97 13.38
CA GLY A 38 -63.93 -2.32 14.81
C GLY A 38 -63.02 -1.60 15.81
N GLU A 39 -63.09 -0.26 15.89
CA GLU A 39 -62.71 0.48 17.10
C GLU A 39 -63.74 0.22 18.21
N ALA A 40 -63.38 -0.58 19.22
CA ALA A 40 -64.00 -0.56 20.56
C ALA A 40 -63.27 -1.37 21.65
N HIS A 41 -62.10 -1.98 21.39
CA HIS A 41 -61.40 -2.83 22.39
C HIS A 41 -59.94 -2.47 22.70
N LYS A 42 -59.47 -1.29 22.27
CA LYS A 42 -58.03 -0.96 22.33
C LYS A 42 -57.50 -0.39 23.65
N GLU A 43 -58.35 -0.06 24.63
CA GLU A 43 -57.88 0.51 25.90
C GLU A 43 -57.57 -0.53 27.00
N ALA A 44 -58.04 -1.78 26.88
CA ALA A 44 -57.75 -2.82 27.87
C ALA A 44 -56.46 -3.62 27.58
N SER A 45 -56.05 -3.70 26.31
CA SER A 45 -54.84 -4.46 25.91
C SER A 45 -53.54 -3.67 26.08
N GLN A 46 -53.60 -2.33 26.03
CA GLN A 46 -52.40 -1.48 26.07
C GLN A 46 -51.82 -1.37 27.50
N ASN A 47 -52.68 -1.41 28.52
CA ASN A 47 -52.25 -1.45 29.93
C ASN A 47 -51.53 -2.76 30.31
N SER A 48 -51.80 -3.88 29.61
CA SER A 48 -51.13 -5.16 29.90
C SER A 48 -49.68 -5.16 29.42
N ASP A 49 -49.40 -4.58 28.26
CA ASP A 49 -48.05 -4.57 27.69
C ASP A 49 -47.18 -3.46 28.29
N ASP A 50 -47.76 -2.32 28.68
CA ASP A 50 -47.03 -1.29 29.44
C ASP A 50 -46.60 -1.78 30.83
N THR A 51 -47.40 -2.64 31.46
CA THR A 51 -47.05 -3.29 32.73
C THR A 51 -45.89 -4.27 32.56
N LYS A 52 -45.88 -5.08 31.49
CA LYS A 52 -44.77 -6.00 31.18
C LYS A 52 -43.47 -5.26 30.83
N ILE A 53 -43.56 -4.15 30.09
CA ILE A 53 -42.40 -3.32 29.75
C ILE A 53 -41.84 -2.65 31.02
N SER A 54 -42.72 -2.21 31.92
CA SER A 54 -42.33 -1.65 33.23
C SER A 54 -41.62 -2.69 34.10
N GLU A 55 -42.15 -3.92 34.20
CA GLU A 55 -41.51 -5.01 34.93
C GLU A 55 -40.16 -5.41 34.33
N ALA A 56 -40.06 -5.51 33.00
CA ALA A 56 -38.80 -5.83 32.32
C ALA A 56 -37.73 -4.75 32.58
N ARG A 57 -38.10 -3.46 32.53
CA ARG A 57 -37.19 -2.35 32.85
C ARG A 57 -36.74 -2.37 34.31
N LYS A 58 -37.63 -2.69 35.24
CA LYS A 58 -37.31 -2.83 36.66
C LYS A 58 -36.31 -3.97 36.89
N LEU A 59 -36.50 -5.11 36.24
CA LEU A 59 -35.63 -6.28 36.34
C LEU A 59 -34.24 -6.01 35.73
N CYS A 60 -34.19 -5.27 34.62
CA CYS A 60 -32.94 -4.83 34.01
C CYS A 60 -32.19 -3.83 34.89
N ALA A 61 -32.89 -2.87 35.51
CA ALA A 61 -32.31 -1.92 36.45
C ALA A 61 -31.77 -2.61 37.71
N GLU A 62 -32.48 -3.58 38.28
CA GLU A 62 -32.00 -4.37 39.42
C GLU A 62 -30.76 -5.20 39.08
N GLN A 63 -30.69 -5.79 37.88
CA GLN A 63 -29.50 -6.53 37.44
C GLN A 63 -28.31 -5.61 37.20
N ALA A 64 -28.53 -4.43 36.60
CA ALA A 64 -27.49 -3.42 36.44
C ALA A 64 -26.96 -2.96 37.80
N TRP A 65 -27.85 -2.69 38.76
CA TRP A 65 -27.45 -2.27 40.11
C TRP A 65 -26.70 -3.35 40.88
N LYS A 66 -27.12 -4.63 40.76
CA LYS A 66 -26.38 -5.76 41.35
C LYS A 66 -24.98 -5.92 40.75
N ARG A 67 -24.83 -5.71 39.44
CA ARG A 67 -23.53 -5.75 38.76
C ARG A 67 -22.64 -4.59 39.19
N GLU A 68 -23.18 -3.38 39.29
CA GLU A 68 -22.46 -2.22 39.81
C GLU A 68 -22.06 -2.41 41.28
N ASP A 69 -22.92 -2.94 42.13
CA ASP A 69 -22.59 -3.19 43.54
C ASP A 69 -21.47 -4.23 43.68
N LEU A 70 -21.49 -5.30 42.87
CA LEU A 70 -20.38 -6.26 42.82
C LEU A 70 -19.07 -5.63 42.34
N LEU A 71 -19.10 -4.74 41.35
CA LEU A 71 -17.92 -4.00 40.89
C LEU A 71 -17.40 -3.04 41.97
N VAL A 72 -18.29 -2.33 42.66
CA VAL A 72 -17.94 -1.42 43.76
C VAL A 72 -17.34 -2.20 44.94
N GLN A 73 -17.86 -3.39 45.26
CA GLN A 73 -17.27 -4.24 46.30
C GLN A 73 -15.91 -4.79 45.89
N LYS A 74 -15.74 -5.19 44.63
CA LYS A 74 -14.43 -5.59 44.07
C LYS A 74 -13.42 -4.45 44.20
N TRP A 75 -13.77 -3.25 43.74
CA TRP A 75 -12.93 -2.06 43.86
C TRP A 75 -12.61 -1.70 45.32
N LYS A 76 -13.58 -1.80 46.23
CA LYS A 76 -13.34 -1.58 47.67
C LYS A 76 -12.32 -2.56 48.22
N ASN A 77 -12.43 -3.84 47.85
CA ASN A 77 -11.48 -4.86 48.28
C ASN A 77 -10.08 -4.59 47.71
N GLU A 78 -9.97 -4.25 46.43
CA GLU A 78 -8.71 -3.92 45.76
C GLU A 78 -8.04 -2.68 46.33
N ILE A 79 -8.80 -1.61 46.56
CA ILE A 79 -8.31 -0.39 47.24
C ILE A 79 -7.89 -0.72 48.67
N SER A 80 -8.64 -1.55 49.39
CA SER A 80 -8.28 -1.98 50.75
C SER A 80 -7.00 -2.82 50.76
N TYR A 81 -6.80 -3.70 49.77
CA TYR A 81 -5.54 -4.43 49.57
C TYR A 81 -4.38 -3.48 49.25
N LEU A 82 -4.57 -2.53 48.33
CA LEU A 82 -3.55 -1.53 47.98
C LEU A 82 -3.19 -0.62 49.16
N LEU A 83 -4.17 -0.20 49.96
CA LEU A 83 -3.94 0.61 51.17
C LEU A 83 -3.30 -0.20 52.29
N THR A 84 -3.66 -1.47 52.45
CA THR A 84 -3.02 -2.38 53.41
C THR A 84 -1.58 -2.64 53.01
N PHE A 85 -1.32 -2.83 51.71
CA PHE A 85 0.02 -2.98 51.16
C PHE A 85 0.84 -1.70 51.33
N ALA A 86 0.32 -0.54 50.93
CA ALA A 86 0.98 0.76 51.13
C ALA A 86 1.21 1.09 52.62
N GLY A 87 0.28 0.69 53.50
CA GLY A 87 0.40 0.80 54.95
C GLY A 87 1.47 -0.12 55.54
N LEU A 88 1.59 -1.36 55.04
CA LEU A 88 2.67 -2.29 55.38
C LEU A 88 4.05 -1.73 54.99
N PHE A 89 4.17 -1.13 53.81
CA PHE A 89 5.41 -0.49 53.36
C PHE A 89 5.73 0.83 54.08
N SER A 90 4.71 1.58 54.51
CA SER A 90 4.90 2.82 55.27
C SER A 90 5.21 2.57 56.75
N ALA A 91 4.68 1.49 57.33
CA ALA A 91 4.93 1.09 58.72
C ALA A 91 6.25 0.32 58.89
N ALA A 92 6.67 -0.43 57.87
CA ALA A 92 7.98 -1.06 57.81
C ALA A 92 9.04 -0.06 57.31
N GLY A 93 9.35 0.96 58.11
CA GLY A 93 10.52 1.78 57.87
C GLY A 93 11.81 0.91 57.83
N PRO A 94 12.91 1.41 57.22
CA PRO A 94 14.19 0.69 57.16
C PRO A 94 14.67 0.03 58.47
N PRO A 95 14.42 0.59 59.68
CA PRO A 95 14.84 -0.04 60.93
C PRO A 95 14.02 -1.27 61.33
N THR A 96 12.73 -1.33 60.96
CA THR A 96 11.84 -2.41 61.39
C THR A 96 12.13 -3.70 60.61
N LEU A 97 12.48 -3.58 59.32
CA LEU A 97 12.95 -4.69 58.49
C LEU A 97 14.34 -5.22 58.94
N ALA A 98 15.17 -4.37 59.55
CA ALA A 98 16.43 -4.79 60.16
C ALA A 98 16.24 -5.49 61.53
N SER A 99 15.17 -5.19 62.27
CA SER A 99 14.91 -5.81 63.59
C SER A 99 14.27 -7.19 63.53
N LEU A 100 13.55 -7.52 62.44
CA LEU A 100 13.06 -8.87 62.16
C LEU A 100 14.16 -9.82 61.65
N ALA A 101 15.37 -9.30 61.39
CA ALA A 101 16.50 -10.06 60.88
C ALA A 101 17.35 -10.76 61.98
N SER A 102 16.95 -10.71 63.26
CA SER A 102 17.77 -11.32 64.33
C SER A 102 17.39 -12.74 64.74
N GLU A 103 16.22 -13.28 64.37
CA GLU A 103 15.83 -14.64 64.77
C GLU A 103 14.92 -15.36 63.75
N GLN A 104 15.37 -15.57 62.52
CA GLN A 104 15.04 -16.78 61.74
C GLN A 104 15.92 -16.86 60.50
N ASP A 105 16.22 -18.08 60.06
CA ASP A 105 17.18 -18.46 59.01
C ASP A 105 17.37 -17.44 57.88
N ALA A 106 18.64 -17.12 57.64
CA ALA A 106 19.16 -16.28 56.56
C ALA A 106 18.95 -16.91 55.16
N ALA A 107 17.70 -17.18 54.80
CA ALA A 107 17.27 -17.43 53.42
C ALA A 107 16.83 -16.08 52.83
N THR A 108 17.75 -15.43 52.14
CA THR A 108 17.53 -14.41 51.10
C THR A 108 16.39 -13.42 51.39
N ILE A 109 16.63 -12.39 52.21
CA ILE A 109 15.73 -11.23 52.30
C ILE A 109 15.68 -10.59 50.91
N MET A 110 14.59 -10.84 50.20
CA MET A 110 14.34 -10.26 48.89
C MET A 110 14.22 -8.74 49.03
N SER A 111 15.01 -8.00 48.26
CA SER A 111 14.88 -6.55 48.23
C SER A 111 13.46 -6.15 47.78
N PRO A 112 12.93 -4.97 48.17
CA PRO A 112 11.64 -4.48 47.68
C PRO A 112 11.51 -4.56 46.16
N ARG A 113 12.61 -4.34 45.45
CA ARG A 113 12.73 -4.51 44.00
C ARG A 113 12.52 -5.97 43.56
N GLN A 114 13.14 -6.92 44.23
CA GLN A 114 13.02 -8.33 43.91
C GLN A 114 11.59 -8.84 44.20
N ILE A 115 10.95 -8.32 45.26
CA ILE A 115 9.53 -8.55 45.53
C ILE A 115 8.66 -7.99 44.39
N SER A 116 8.92 -6.78 43.90
CA SER A 116 8.19 -6.23 42.75
C SER A 116 8.40 -7.02 41.46
N VAL A 117 9.60 -7.56 41.23
CA VAL A 117 9.88 -8.43 40.07
C VAL A 117 9.15 -9.77 40.18
N GLU A 118 9.15 -10.42 41.34
CA GLU A 118 8.37 -11.66 41.54
C GLU A 118 6.86 -11.41 41.41
N LEU A 119 6.37 -10.28 41.94
CA LEU A 119 4.96 -9.87 41.76
C LEU A 119 4.64 -9.59 40.29
N LEU A 120 5.57 -9.01 39.54
CA LEU A 120 5.43 -8.82 38.09
C LEU A 120 5.31 -10.17 37.38
N VAL A 121 6.21 -11.12 37.68
CA VAL A 121 6.17 -12.48 37.12
C VAL A 121 4.84 -13.18 37.44
N TRP A 122 4.40 -13.10 38.70
CA TRP A 122 3.11 -13.65 39.12
C TRP A 122 1.93 -12.98 38.40
N TYR A 123 1.97 -11.66 38.24
CA TYR A 123 0.94 -10.91 37.53
C TYR A 123 0.88 -11.27 36.04
N LEU A 124 2.04 -11.41 35.40
CA LEU A 124 2.15 -11.85 34.01
C LEU A 124 1.54 -13.24 33.81
N GLN A 125 1.75 -14.17 34.77
CA GLN A 125 1.11 -15.48 34.78
C GLN A 125 -0.42 -15.39 34.90
N GLY A 126 -0.93 -14.49 35.76
CA GLY A 126 -2.37 -14.26 35.90
C GLY A 126 -3.03 -13.63 34.67
N ILE A 127 -2.34 -12.76 33.94
CA ILE A 127 -2.82 -12.24 32.64
C ILE A 127 -2.88 -13.38 31.61
N ALA A 128 -1.82 -14.17 31.50
CA ALA A 128 -1.78 -15.29 30.57
C ALA A 128 -2.85 -16.36 30.87
N GLY A 129 -3.22 -16.55 32.14
CA GLY A 129 -4.34 -17.39 32.54
C GLY A 129 -5.73 -16.80 32.31
N GLY A 130 -5.83 -15.54 31.88
CA GLY A 130 -7.10 -14.80 31.72
C GLY A 130 -7.77 -14.39 33.03
N GLU A 131 -7.07 -14.53 34.17
CA GLU A 131 -7.58 -14.23 35.50
C GLU A 131 -7.50 -12.74 35.85
N LEU A 132 -6.58 -12.00 35.20
CA LEU A 132 -6.32 -10.58 35.46
C LEU A 132 -6.45 -9.77 34.16
N LYS A 133 -7.15 -8.63 34.22
CA LYS A 133 -7.39 -7.71 33.08
C LYS A 133 -6.96 -6.27 33.33
N GLU A 134 -6.16 -6.00 34.38
CA GLU A 134 -5.99 -4.65 34.91
C GLU A 134 -4.63 -4.01 34.58
N VAL A 135 -4.55 -3.35 33.41
CA VAL A 135 -3.50 -2.38 32.99
C VAL A 135 -2.92 -1.54 34.14
N PRO A 136 -3.72 -1.01 35.11
CA PRO A 136 -3.20 -0.15 36.16
C PRO A 136 -2.22 -0.84 37.11
N LEU A 137 -2.38 -2.14 37.39
CA LEU A 137 -1.51 -2.84 38.36
C LEU A 137 -0.15 -3.18 37.75
N PHE A 138 -0.11 -3.58 36.48
CA PHE A 138 1.14 -3.77 35.75
C PHE A 138 1.89 -2.44 35.62
N ARG A 139 1.20 -1.36 35.22
CA ARG A 139 1.78 -0.01 35.16
C ARG A 139 2.29 0.46 36.52
N TYR A 140 1.58 0.14 37.60
CA TYR A 140 2.00 0.44 38.97
C TYR A 140 3.24 -0.36 39.39
N LEU A 141 3.29 -1.67 39.10
CA LEU A 141 4.45 -2.51 39.39
C LEU A 141 5.69 -2.05 38.61
N MET A 142 5.54 -1.73 37.33
CA MET A 142 6.60 -1.14 36.52
C MET A 142 7.06 0.21 37.10
N SER A 143 6.13 1.08 37.48
CA SER A 143 6.44 2.37 38.13
C SER A 143 7.17 2.19 39.47
N MET A 144 6.81 1.17 40.26
CA MET A 144 7.50 0.85 41.52
C MET A 144 8.93 0.32 41.28
N ILE A 145 9.12 -0.52 40.26
CA ILE A 145 10.45 -1.01 39.85
C ILE A 145 11.32 0.18 39.41
N GLU A 146 10.75 1.15 38.70
CA GLU A 146 11.43 2.38 38.29
C GLU A 146 11.73 3.34 39.45
N ALA A 147 10.84 3.41 40.44
CA ALA A 147 10.94 4.32 41.59
C ALA A 147 11.82 3.78 42.76
N ALA A 148 12.24 2.51 42.72
CA ALA A 148 13.01 1.89 43.80
C ALA A 148 14.39 2.58 44.03
N PRO A 149 14.82 2.82 45.29
CA PRO A 149 16.06 3.55 45.59
C PRO A 149 17.30 2.88 45.00
N LYS A 150 18.13 3.66 44.28
CA LYS A 150 19.33 3.20 43.59
C LYS A 150 20.59 3.27 44.44
N PRO A 151 21.49 2.28 44.37
CA PRO A 151 22.89 2.45 44.74
C PRO A 151 23.69 3.10 43.57
N ALA A 152 23.88 4.43 43.62
CA ALA A 152 24.77 5.27 42.79
C ALA A 152 24.35 5.61 41.32
N PRO A 153 25.07 6.55 40.63
CA PRO A 153 24.75 7.97 40.39
C PRO A 153 23.70 8.24 39.28
N PRO A 154 23.18 9.49 39.17
CA PRO A 154 21.80 9.76 38.73
C PRO A 154 21.50 9.68 37.22
N ASP A 155 22.48 9.92 36.33
CA ASP A 155 22.12 10.34 34.96
C ASP A 155 22.20 9.27 33.88
N ALA A 156 22.77 8.08 34.16
CA ALA A 156 22.85 6.96 33.21
C ALA A 156 21.99 5.74 33.58
N ALA A 157 21.39 5.74 34.78
CA ALA A 157 20.84 4.53 35.40
C ALA A 157 19.32 4.34 35.23
N ARG A 158 18.59 5.32 34.67
CA ARG A 158 17.12 5.18 34.43
C ARG A 158 16.82 4.19 33.31
N THR A 159 17.70 4.09 32.31
CA THR A 159 17.50 3.34 31.07
C THR A 159 18.08 1.93 31.11
N THR A 160 19.18 1.74 31.83
CA THR A 160 19.82 0.41 32.02
C THR A 160 18.96 -0.55 32.82
N LEU A 161 18.15 -0.04 33.74
CA LEU A 161 17.32 -0.86 34.65
C LEU A 161 16.11 -1.45 33.92
N ASP A 162 15.48 -0.66 33.06
CA ASP A 162 14.37 -1.09 32.21
C ASP A 162 14.79 -2.20 31.24
N VAL A 163 15.90 -1.97 30.51
CA VAL A 163 16.46 -2.94 29.57
C VAL A 163 16.79 -4.27 30.24
N SER A 164 17.21 -4.26 31.51
CA SER A 164 17.48 -5.49 32.26
C SER A 164 16.21 -6.31 32.52
N VAL A 165 15.10 -5.68 32.94
CA VAL A 165 13.81 -6.35 33.18
C VAL A 165 13.24 -6.84 31.84
N LEU A 166 13.31 -5.98 30.83
CA LEU A 166 13.43 -6.26 29.39
C LEU A 166 13.84 -7.71 29.09
N ARG A 167 15.14 -7.87 29.19
CA ARG A 167 15.86 -9.05 28.69
C ARG A 167 15.85 -10.22 29.65
N SER A 168 15.79 -10.00 30.96
CA SER A 168 15.94 -11.07 31.96
C SER A 168 14.63 -11.62 32.49
N VAL A 169 13.52 -10.88 32.37
CA VAL A 169 12.22 -11.28 32.93
C VAL A 169 11.18 -11.41 31.85
N ILE A 170 10.97 -10.35 31.07
CA ILE A 170 9.89 -10.30 30.08
C ILE A 170 10.22 -11.20 28.89
N ARG A 171 11.42 -11.06 28.30
CA ARG A 171 11.84 -11.89 27.15
C ARG A 171 11.72 -13.40 27.42
N PRO A 172 12.30 -13.98 28.50
CA PRO A 172 12.22 -15.42 28.73
C PRO A 172 10.78 -15.87 29.01
N TYR A 173 9.98 -15.04 29.68
CA TYR A 173 8.57 -15.35 29.94
C TYR A 173 7.76 -15.43 28.65
N LEU A 174 7.93 -14.46 27.75
CA LEU A 174 7.25 -14.43 26.45
C LEU A 174 7.63 -15.64 25.60
N LEU A 175 8.90 -16.04 25.60
CA LEU A 175 9.43 -17.12 24.75
C LEU A 175 9.27 -18.53 25.36
N GLN A 176 8.93 -18.66 26.64
CA GLN A 176 8.68 -19.97 27.27
C GLN A 176 7.20 -20.39 27.20
N ALA A 177 6.31 -19.49 26.75
CA ALA A 177 4.89 -19.76 26.70
C ALA A 177 4.55 -20.82 25.63
N PRO A 178 3.61 -21.73 25.91
CA PRO A 178 3.27 -22.81 24.97
C PRO A 178 2.36 -22.37 23.82
N SER A 179 1.78 -21.16 23.88
CA SER A 179 0.85 -20.66 22.86
C SER A 179 0.90 -19.16 22.76
N VAL A 180 0.82 -18.65 21.51
CA VAL A 180 0.77 -17.22 21.22
C VAL A 180 -0.52 -16.56 21.75
N ILE A 181 -1.65 -17.30 21.86
CA ILE A 181 -2.94 -16.79 22.38
C ILE A 181 -2.79 -16.19 23.77
N THR A 182 -2.09 -16.92 24.62
CA THR A 182 -1.95 -16.58 26.03
C THR A 182 -0.98 -15.43 26.28
N ILE A 183 -0.05 -15.20 25.36
CA ILE A 183 1.11 -14.35 25.62
C ILE A 183 1.12 -13.06 24.79
N LEU A 184 0.38 -13.03 23.68
CA LEU A 184 0.21 -11.85 22.85
C LEU A 184 -0.44 -10.66 23.59
N PRO A 185 -1.50 -10.84 24.42
CA PRO A 185 -2.05 -9.74 25.23
C PRO A 185 -1.02 -9.18 26.20
N VAL A 186 -0.18 -10.05 26.78
CA VAL A 186 0.91 -9.65 27.67
C VAL A 186 1.92 -8.79 26.92
N LEU A 187 2.32 -9.19 25.71
CA LEU A 187 3.23 -8.39 24.88
C LEU A 187 2.63 -7.00 24.59
N TYR A 188 1.35 -6.91 24.22
CA TYR A 188 0.70 -5.63 23.98
C TYR A 188 0.61 -4.75 25.22
N GLU A 189 0.29 -5.31 26.39
CA GLU A 189 0.29 -4.57 27.67
C GLU A 189 1.67 -3.99 27.99
N VAL A 190 2.73 -4.77 27.75
CA VAL A 190 4.10 -4.31 27.96
C VAL A 190 4.44 -3.17 26.98
N LEU A 191 4.04 -3.29 25.71
CA LEU A 191 4.21 -2.25 24.69
C LEU A 191 3.43 -0.97 25.04
N GLU A 192 2.15 -1.09 25.42
CA GLU A 192 1.28 0.02 25.81
C GLU A 192 1.80 0.77 27.04
N CYS A 193 2.33 0.06 28.03
CA CYS A 193 2.87 0.69 29.23
C CYS A 193 4.12 1.52 28.97
N ARG A 194 4.79 1.31 27.84
CA ARG A 194 5.99 2.02 27.43
C ARG A 194 5.75 3.10 26.39
N ALA A 195 4.61 3.05 25.71
CA ALA A 195 4.19 4.13 24.82
C ALA A 195 4.01 5.44 25.61
N GLN A 196 4.50 6.54 25.06
CA GLN A 196 4.27 7.89 25.61
C GLN A 196 2.84 8.38 25.35
N GLY A 197 2.13 7.74 24.43
CA GLY A 197 0.73 8.02 24.11
C GLY A 197 0.14 6.98 23.17
N VAL A 198 -1.18 6.95 23.13
CA VAL A 198 -1.98 6.06 22.25
C VAL A 198 -2.77 6.95 21.30
N ILE A 199 -2.59 6.80 19.99
CA ILE A 199 -3.40 7.54 19.01
C ILE A 199 -4.76 6.88 18.92
N THR A 200 -5.74 7.39 19.67
CA THR A 200 -7.09 6.81 19.82
C THR A 200 -7.92 6.79 18.53
N SER A 201 -7.44 7.34 17.42
CA SER A 201 -8.20 7.46 16.16
C SER A 201 -8.04 6.30 15.18
N ALA A 202 -7.10 5.37 15.41
CA ALA A 202 -6.92 4.17 14.58
C ALA A 202 -7.20 2.91 15.40
N ASN A 203 -7.62 1.83 14.74
CA ASN A 203 -7.94 0.56 15.40
C ASN A 203 -7.18 -0.57 14.70
N PRO A 204 -6.15 -1.17 15.34
CA PRO A 204 -5.62 -0.86 16.68
C PRO A 204 -4.87 0.49 16.72
N PRO A 205 -4.87 1.20 17.86
CA PRO A 205 -4.26 2.52 17.95
C PRO A 205 -2.73 2.42 17.96
N PRO A 206 -2.01 3.09 17.04
CA PRO A 206 -0.56 3.08 17.02
C PRO A 206 0.01 3.75 18.28
N LEU A 207 1.05 3.14 18.83
CA LEU A 207 1.74 3.58 20.04
C LEU A 207 2.81 4.60 19.72
N ILE A 208 2.78 5.76 20.35
CA ILE A 208 3.82 6.77 20.17
C ILE A 208 5.01 6.42 21.06
N GLY A 209 6.12 6.03 20.43
CA GLY A 209 7.41 5.84 21.10
C GLY A 209 8.10 7.19 21.41
N SER A 210 8.90 7.18 22.47
CA SER A 210 9.81 8.27 22.80
C SER A 210 10.95 8.38 21.81
N THR A 211 11.21 9.57 21.27
CA THR A 211 12.40 9.86 20.45
C THR A 211 13.62 10.29 21.28
N HIS A 212 13.50 10.30 22.62
CA HIS A 212 14.58 10.73 23.48
C HIS A 212 15.71 9.68 23.48
N GLU A 213 16.97 10.10 23.33
CA GLU A 213 18.15 9.19 23.27
C GLU A 213 18.23 8.22 24.46
N GLN A 214 17.68 8.63 25.61
CA GLN A 214 17.61 7.77 26.80
C GLN A 214 16.78 6.50 26.54
N ASP A 215 15.70 6.58 25.76
CA ASP A 215 14.81 5.44 25.53
C ASP A 215 15.28 4.52 24.41
N ALA A 216 16.28 4.91 23.61
CA ALA A 216 16.77 4.14 22.47
C ALA A 216 17.20 2.70 22.84
N ALA A 217 17.82 2.51 24.01
CA ALA A 217 18.25 1.18 24.47
C ALA A 217 17.07 0.28 24.86
N ALA A 218 16.03 0.85 25.46
CA ALA A 218 14.80 0.16 25.79
C ALA A 218 14.02 -0.20 24.53
N THR A 219 13.84 0.75 23.60
CA THR A 219 13.20 0.52 22.31
C THR A 219 13.94 -0.58 21.53
N THR A 220 15.28 -0.58 21.54
CA THR A 220 16.08 -1.66 20.92
C THR A 220 15.79 -3.02 21.56
N ALA A 221 15.80 -3.10 22.89
CA ALA A 221 15.50 -4.35 23.60
C ALA A 221 14.07 -4.84 23.34
N PHE A 222 13.11 -3.92 23.19
CA PHE A 222 11.74 -4.24 22.80
C PHE A 222 11.65 -4.80 21.39
N THR A 223 12.31 -4.16 20.43
CA THR A 223 12.33 -4.66 19.05
C THR A 223 12.99 -6.03 18.97
N GLU A 224 14.09 -6.27 19.70
CA GLU A 224 14.69 -7.61 19.83
C GLU A 224 13.67 -8.64 20.36
N ILE A 225 12.93 -8.31 21.42
CA ILE A 225 11.89 -9.18 21.97
C ILE A 225 10.79 -9.47 20.95
N CYS A 226 10.33 -8.44 20.23
CA CYS A 226 9.33 -8.61 19.18
C CYS A 226 9.84 -9.47 18.01
N ILE A 227 11.12 -9.35 17.64
CA ILE A 227 11.76 -10.20 16.63
C ILE A 227 11.79 -11.66 17.09
N ASP A 228 12.26 -11.93 18.32
CA ASP A 228 12.27 -13.30 18.85
C ASP A 228 10.86 -13.88 18.97
N PHE A 229 9.89 -13.03 19.34
CA PHE A 229 8.50 -13.40 19.42
C PHE A 229 7.93 -13.77 18.05
N LEU A 230 8.26 -12.98 17.02
CA LEU A 230 7.92 -13.30 15.64
C LEU A 230 8.58 -14.61 15.23
N ASP A 231 9.88 -14.79 15.45
CA ASP A 231 10.61 -16.02 15.10
C ASP A 231 9.95 -17.27 15.70
N GLN A 232 9.60 -17.21 16.98
CA GLN A 232 9.00 -18.33 17.69
C GLN A 232 7.55 -18.61 17.27
N TYR A 233 6.73 -17.57 17.09
CA TYR A 233 5.27 -17.73 16.94
C TYR A 233 4.75 -17.43 15.54
N LEU A 234 5.59 -17.14 14.54
CA LEU A 234 5.15 -16.75 13.19
C LEU A 234 4.15 -17.74 12.57
N CYS A 235 4.40 -19.04 12.77
CA CYS A 235 3.55 -20.12 12.26
C CYS A 235 2.16 -20.15 12.91
N GLU A 236 2.05 -19.78 14.19
CA GLU A 236 0.77 -19.69 14.89
C GLU A 236 0.03 -18.39 14.51
N ILE A 237 0.79 -17.30 14.38
CA ILE A 237 0.31 -15.98 13.95
C ILE A 237 -0.32 -16.11 12.55
N GLY A 238 0.38 -16.70 11.57
CA GLY A 238 -0.09 -16.84 10.19
C GLY A 238 -1.28 -17.79 9.97
N ARG A 239 -1.79 -18.48 11.00
CA ARG A 239 -3.00 -19.33 10.89
C ARG A 239 -4.32 -18.55 10.97
N GLY A 240 -4.27 -17.22 10.94
CA GLY A 240 -5.48 -16.38 10.85
C GLY A 240 -6.28 -16.28 12.14
N GLN A 241 -5.80 -16.84 13.26
CA GLN A 241 -6.51 -16.80 14.54
C GLN A 241 -6.30 -15.48 15.32
N PHE A 242 -5.47 -14.58 14.79
CA PHE A 242 -5.11 -13.32 15.45
C PHE A 242 -5.34 -12.13 14.55
N GLU A 243 -5.72 -11.00 15.16
CA GLU A 243 -5.65 -9.67 14.57
C GLU A 243 -4.17 -9.28 14.40
N GLN A 244 -3.54 -9.84 13.37
CA GLN A 244 -2.10 -9.75 13.04
C GLN A 244 -1.63 -8.33 12.68
N VAL A 245 -2.58 -7.41 12.44
CA VAL A 245 -2.32 -6.00 12.09
C VAL A 245 -1.58 -5.28 13.21
N ALA A 246 -1.98 -5.52 14.47
CA ALA A 246 -1.44 -4.79 15.61
C ALA A 246 0.08 -4.93 15.74
N LEU A 247 0.62 -6.14 15.88
CA LEU A 247 2.05 -6.33 16.18
C LEU A 247 2.98 -5.71 15.11
N LEU A 248 2.62 -5.80 13.83
CA LEU A 248 3.41 -5.23 12.74
C LEU A 248 3.36 -3.70 12.77
N ASP A 249 2.19 -3.10 13.04
CA ASP A 249 2.06 -1.65 13.20
C ASP A 249 2.84 -1.13 14.41
N HIS A 250 2.85 -1.89 15.51
CA HIS A 250 3.65 -1.59 16.69
C HIS A 250 5.15 -1.63 16.38
N LEU A 251 5.62 -2.65 15.65
CA LEU A 251 7.00 -2.74 15.20
C LEU A 251 7.41 -1.57 14.30
N ALA A 252 6.56 -1.21 13.33
CA ALA A 252 6.79 -0.07 12.46
C ALA A 252 6.90 1.23 13.28
N SER A 253 6.01 1.42 14.25
CA SER A 253 6.04 2.61 15.10
C SER A 253 7.24 2.67 16.04
N LEU A 254 7.69 1.52 16.57
CA LEU A 254 8.93 1.45 17.35
C LEU A 254 10.13 1.85 16.49
N LEU A 255 10.24 1.36 15.26
CA LEU A 255 11.33 1.69 14.35
C LEU A 255 11.33 3.17 13.96
N GLN A 256 10.16 3.77 13.75
CA GLN A 256 10.02 5.20 13.46
C GLN A 256 10.58 6.10 14.59
N SER A 257 10.57 5.62 15.83
CA SER A 257 11.11 6.36 16.99
C SER A 257 12.64 6.24 17.15
N MET A 258 13.30 5.40 16.36
CA MET A 258 14.73 5.12 16.46
C MET A 258 15.60 5.99 15.54
N PRO A 259 16.91 6.13 15.83
CA PRO A 259 17.86 6.68 14.87
C PRO A 259 17.87 5.86 13.56
N PRO A 260 18.01 6.49 12.39
CA PRO A 260 17.88 5.82 11.08
C PRO A 260 18.77 4.59 10.89
N ASP A 261 20.01 4.61 11.39
CA ASP A 261 20.94 3.48 11.24
C ASP A 261 20.57 2.28 12.13
N ALA A 262 20.03 2.54 13.33
CA ALA A 262 19.53 1.52 14.24
C ALA A 262 18.23 0.91 13.68
N ALA A 263 17.31 1.76 13.22
CA ALA A 263 16.08 1.34 12.55
C ALA A 263 16.41 0.45 11.36
N ARG A 264 17.32 0.87 10.46
CA ARG A 264 17.73 0.07 9.29
C ARG A 264 18.28 -1.30 9.69
N THR A 265 19.13 -1.37 10.71
CA THR A 265 19.72 -2.63 11.18
C THR A 265 18.65 -3.59 11.67
N LEU A 266 17.71 -3.10 12.49
CA LEU A 266 16.62 -3.90 13.03
C LEU A 266 15.60 -4.28 11.96
N SER A 267 15.30 -3.38 11.02
CA SER A 267 14.48 -3.66 9.86
C SER A 267 15.07 -4.82 9.04
N CYS A 268 16.39 -4.82 8.78
CA CYS A 268 17.06 -5.93 8.11
C CYS A 268 16.92 -7.25 8.88
N GLN A 269 17.05 -7.22 10.21
CA GLN A 269 16.85 -8.40 11.07
C GLN A 269 15.41 -8.91 10.99
N ILE A 270 14.41 -8.04 11.09
CA ILE A 270 12.99 -8.41 10.96
C ILE A 270 12.74 -9.06 9.60
N MET A 271 13.23 -8.46 8.51
CA MET A 271 13.02 -9.00 7.17
C MET A 271 13.74 -10.33 6.96
N GLU A 272 14.93 -10.51 7.55
CA GLU A 272 15.65 -11.78 7.53
C GLU A 272 14.90 -12.85 8.32
N THR A 273 14.42 -12.53 9.52
CA THR A 273 13.55 -13.40 10.33
C THR A 273 12.31 -13.79 9.54
N LEU A 274 11.54 -12.83 9.00
CA LEU A 274 10.36 -13.14 8.19
C LEU A 274 10.68 -14.02 6.97
N ARG A 275 11.87 -13.87 6.38
CA ARG A 275 12.36 -14.69 5.28
C ARG A 275 12.68 -16.12 5.73
N THR A 276 13.32 -16.30 6.89
CA THR A 276 13.77 -17.61 7.40
C THR A 276 12.68 -18.38 8.16
N CYS A 277 11.73 -17.69 8.78
CA CYS A 277 10.74 -18.27 9.70
C CYS A 277 9.54 -18.94 9.01
N GLY A 278 9.58 -19.10 7.69
CA GLY A 278 8.65 -20.00 7.02
C GLY A 278 9.19 -21.44 7.11
N PRO A 279 8.44 -22.43 7.65
CA PRO A 279 8.82 -23.81 7.46
C PRO A 279 9.07 -24.04 5.97
N HIS A 280 10.06 -24.86 5.62
CA HIS A 280 10.22 -25.31 4.23
C HIS A 280 8.92 -25.91 3.66
N ASP A 281 7.99 -26.29 4.56
CA ASP A 281 6.66 -26.82 4.28
C ASP A 281 5.48 -25.87 4.60
N ALA A 282 5.70 -24.59 4.96
CA ALA A 282 4.60 -23.64 5.16
C ALA A 282 3.79 -23.53 3.86
N THR A 283 2.49 -23.76 3.95
CA THR A 283 1.62 -23.64 2.79
C THR A 283 1.63 -22.20 2.30
N TRP A 284 1.49 -22.03 0.99
CA TRP A 284 1.35 -20.73 0.33
C TRP A 284 0.34 -19.80 1.03
N GLU A 285 -0.76 -20.38 1.54
CA GLU A 285 -1.82 -19.69 2.27
C GLU A 285 -1.32 -19.04 3.58
N GLN A 286 -0.46 -19.71 4.35
CA GLN A 286 0.07 -19.18 5.62
C GLN A 286 1.01 -17.99 5.41
N ARG A 287 1.82 -18.01 4.36
CA ARG A 287 2.72 -16.89 4.00
C ARG A 287 1.95 -15.73 3.35
N HIS A 288 0.93 -16.08 2.58
CA HIS A 288 0.01 -15.13 1.99
C HIS A 288 -0.69 -14.29 3.06
N ASP A 289 -1.28 -14.94 4.07
CA ASP A 289 -2.06 -14.24 5.09
C ASP A 289 -1.19 -13.24 5.86
N LEU A 290 0.08 -13.58 6.14
CA LEU A 290 0.98 -12.66 6.81
C LEU A 290 1.29 -11.41 5.96
N CYS A 291 1.63 -11.58 4.68
CA CYS A 291 2.03 -10.47 3.81
C CYS A 291 0.84 -9.63 3.29
N ALA A 292 -0.35 -10.24 3.17
CA ALA A 292 -1.58 -9.55 2.78
C ALA A 292 -1.98 -8.48 3.80
N ILE A 293 -1.54 -8.62 5.05
CA ILE A 293 -1.93 -7.77 6.19
C ILE A 293 -0.95 -6.60 6.39
N TRP A 294 0.17 -6.54 5.66
CA TRP A 294 1.18 -5.50 5.88
C TRP A 294 0.64 -4.13 5.54
N SER A 295 0.61 -3.25 6.54
CA SER A 295 0.21 -1.86 6.41
C SER A 295 1.23 -1.05 5.60
N ALA A 296 0.81 0.12 5.12
CA ALA A 296 1.71 1.05 4.46
C ALA A 296 2.86 1.50 5.38
N SER A 297 2.57 1.73 6.66
CA SER A 297 3.58 2.06 7.68
C SER A 297 4.62 0.94 7.80
N PHE A 298 4.21 -0.33 7.81
CA PHE A 298 5.18 -1.43 7.86
C PHE A 298 6.04 -1.50 6.60
N ILE A 299 5.46 -1.28 5.42
CA ILE A 299 6.22 -1.22 4.16
C ILE A 299 7.24 -0.08 4.20
N ASP A 300 6.83 1.09 4.68
CA ASP A 300 7.65 2.30 4.63
C ASP A 300 8.74 2.33 5.70
N GLU A 301 8.45 1.84 6.91
CA GLU A 301 9.36 1.93 8.05
C GLU A 301 10.22 0.66 8.23
N VAL A 302 9.78 -0.50 7.72
CA VAL A 302 10.49 -1.78 7.92
C VAL A 302 11.02 -2.32 6.60
N VAL A 303 10.15 -2.49 5.61
CA VAL A 303 10.54 -3.13 4.35
C VAL A 303 11.47 -2.24 3.53
N ARG A 304 11.09 -0.97 3.36
CA ARG A 304 11.81 -0.01 2.52
C ARG A 304 13.26 0.21 2.98
N PRO A 305 13.56 0.49 4.28
CA PRO A 305 14.95 0.65 4.73
C PRO A 305 15.80 -0.62 4.54
N SER A 306 15.17 -1.81 4.60
CA SER A 306 15.85 -3.09 4.39
C SER A 306 16.23 -3.34 2.94
N ILE A 307 15.46 -2.77 2.00
CA ILE A 307 15.66 -2.94 0.55
C ILE A 307 16.55 -1.84 -0.05
N GLN A 308 16.64 -0.67 0.57
CA GLN A 308 17.52 0.41 0.11
C GLN A 308 19.01 0.01 0.12
N SER A 309 19.83 0.73 -0.67
CA SER A 309 21.28 0.55 -0.65
C SER A 309 21.84 0.79 0.75
N GLY A 310 22.65 -0.15 1.25
CA GLY A 310 23.14 -0.18 2.63
C GLY A 310 22.27 -0.97 3.62
N GLY A 311 21.13 -1.51 3.17
CA GLY A 311 20.34 -2.51 3.91
C GLY A 311 20.80 -3.94 3.64
N LEU A 312 19.87 -4.83 3.32
CA LEU A 312 20.14 -6.24 3.00
C LEU A 312 20.99 -6.39 1.74
N PRO A 313 21.81 -7.45 1.60
CA PRO A 313 22.44 -7.81 0.33
C PRO A 313 21.42 -7.92 -0.80
N LEU A 314 21.77 -7.49 -2.01
CA LEU A 314 20.81 -7.37 -3.13
C LEU A 314 20.03 -8.66 -3.40
N GLU A 315 20.70 -9.82 -3.35
CA GLU A 315 20.07 -11.12 -3.55
C GLU A 315 18.94 -11.38 -2.53
N ILE A 316 19.20 -11.06 -1.26
CA ILE A 316 18.23 -11.19 -0.18
C ILE A 316 17.12 -10.15 -0.33
N ALA A 317 17.48 -8.89 -0.64
CA ALA A 317 16.54 -7.81 -0.85
C ALA A 317 15.57 -8.11 -2.01
N LEU A 318 16.06 -8.67 -3.13
CA LEU A 318 15.25 -9.14 -4.25
C LEU A 318 14.30 -10.25 -3.83
N GLN A 319 14.78 -11.24 -3.09
CA GLN A 319 13.93 -12.34 -2.61
C GLN A 319 12.81 -11.81 -1.70
N VAL A 320 13.15 -10.90 -0.79
CA VAL A 320 12.19 -10.23 0.10
C VAL A 320 11.18 -9.45 -0.75
N TYR A 321 11.63 -8.55 -1.62
CA TYR A 321 10.76 -7.77 -2.51
C TYR A 321 9.79 -8.65 -3.31
N HIS A 322 10.32 -9.67 -4.00
CA HIS A 322 9.51 -10.57 -4.82
C HIS A 322 8.49 -11.32 -3.99
N ASN A 323 8.84 -11.77 -2.78
CA ASN A 323 7.88 -12.41 -1.87
C ASN A 323 6.74 -11.45 -1.53
N ILE A 324 7.06 -10.23 -1.10
CA ILE A 324 6.08 -9.23 -0.64
C ILE A 324 5.08 -8.92 -1.74
N VAL A 325 5.60 -8.55 -2.91
CA VAL A 325 4.81 -8.24 -4.09
C VAL A 325 3.95 -9.44 -4.47
N ARG A 326 4.54 -10.62 -4.53
CA ARG A 326 3.85 -11.86 -4.92
C ARG A 326 2.71 -12.23 -3.96
N TYR A 327 2.88 -12.00 -2.67
CA TYR A 327 1.86 -12.35 -1.68
C TYR A 327 0.78 -11.28 -1.54
N ARG A 328 1.10 -9.99 -1.65
CA ARG A 328 0.13 -8.91 -1.50
C ARG A 328 -0.69 -8.68 -2.77
N ILE A 329 -0.10 -8.90 -3.94
CA ILE A 329 -0.78 -8.81 -5.23
C ILE A 329 -1.40 -10.18 -5.58
N ARG A 330 -2.43 -10.64 -4.84
CA ARG A 330 -3.16 -11.89 -5.14
C ARG A 330 -3.50 -12.00 -6.62
N GLY A 331 -2.76 -12.78 -7.40
CA GLY A 331 -3.10 -13.01 -8.81
C GLY A 331 -1.96 -12.84 -9.81
N VAL A 332 -0.74 -12.49 -9.41
CA VAL A 332 0.43 -12.62 -10.31
C VAL A 332 0.86 -14.09 -10.38
N ASP A 333 0.01 -14.93 -10.94
CA ASP A 333 0.51 -15.66 -12.10
C ASP A 333 0.85 -14.53 -13.07
N TYR A 334 2.10 -14.39 -13.53
CA TYR A 334 2.55 -13.30 -14.43
C TYR A 334 1.73 -13.17 -15.74
N LEU A 335 0.65 -13.95 -15.86
CA LEU A 335 -0.21 -14.20 -16.99
C LEU A 335 -1.71 -13.98 -16.70
N GLN A 336 -2.15 -13.64 -15.48
CA GLN A 336 -3.59 -13.41 -15.20
C GLN A 336 -3.90 -12.00 -14.68
N THR A 337 -4.88 -11.37 -15.34
CA THR A 337 -5.38 -10.01 -15.10
C THR A 337 -6.17 -9.90 -13.80
N TRP A 338 -5.86 -8.87 -13.02
CA TRP A 338 -6.56 -8.50 -11.79
C TRP A 338 -7.97 -7.94 -12.07
N SER A 339 -8.93 -8.19 -11.16
CA SER A 339 -10.25 -7.55 -11.18
C SER A 339 -10.23 -6.28 -10.34
N ARG A 340 -10.58 -5.14 -10.96
CA ARG A 340 -10.44 -3.77 -10.41
C ARG A 340 -11.36 -3.45 -9.21
N ASP A 341 -12.32 -4.31 -8.88
CA ASP A 341 -13.52 -3.91 -8.13
C ASP A 341 -13.44 -4.06 -6.60
N THR A 342 -12.27 -4.31 -5.99
CA THR A 342 -12.19 -4.68 -4.55
C THR A 342 -11.06 -4.06 -3.72
N ILE A 343 -10.47 -2.94 -4.13
CA ILE A 343 -9.38 -2.30 -3.35
C ILE A 343 -9.97 -1.34 -2.32
N THR A 344 -9.71 -1.61 -1.03
CA THR A 344 -10.08 -0.70 0.06
C THR A 344 -9.12 0.51 0.12
N GLU A 345 -9.49 1.58 0.81
CA GLU A 345 -8.59 2.75 0.97
C GLU A 345 -7.27 2.39 1.66
N ALA A 346 -7.29 1.50 2.66
CA ALA A 346 -6.10 0.99 3.31
C ALA A 346 -5.21 0.17 2.36
N ASP A 347 -5.80 -0.54 1.40
CA ASP A 347 -5.05 -1.24 0.37
C ASP A 347 -4.35 -0.26 -0.59
N ALA A 348 -4.98 0.88 -0.88
CA ALA A 348 -4.39 1.89 -1.74
C ALA A 348 -3.11 2.52 -1.16
N ASP A 349 -3.09 2.79 0.16
CA ASP A 349 -1.89 3.26 0.87
C ASP A 349 -0.72 2.30 0.69
N ALA A 350 -0.97 1.01 0.92
CA ALA A 350 0.05 0.00 0.83
C ALA A 350 0.46 -0.29 -0.63
N VAL A 351 -0.47 -0.25 -1.59
CA VAL A 351 -0.16 -0.36 -3.03
C VAL A 351 0.75 0.79 -3.49
N THR A 352 0.48 2.00 -3.01
CA THR A 352 1.34 3.17 -3.27
C THR A 352 2.73 2.97 -2.69
N SER A 353 2.81 2.49 -1.44
CA SER A 353 4.06 2.17 -0.74
C SER A 353 4.87 1.10 -1.48
N MET A 354 4.21 0.06 -2.00
CA MET A 354 4.83 -0.96 -2.86
C MET A 354 5.29 -0.39 -4.20
N GLY A 355 4.59 0.59 -4.77
CA GLY A 355 5.00 1.29 -5.97
C GLY A 355 6.35 2.00 -5.77
N TYR A 356 6.50 2.72 -4.66
CA TYR A 356 7.79 3.31 -4.29
C TYR A 356 8.86 2.27 -4.04
N LEU A 357 8.53 1.20 -3.32
CA LEU A 357 9.46 0.10 -3.06
C LEU A 357 9.99 -0.51 -4.37
N SER A 358 9.10 -0.68 -5.35
CA SER A 358 9.46 -1.17 -6.68
C SER A 358 10.43 -0.22 -7.39
N LEU A 359 10.20 1.10 -7.26
CA LEU A 359 11.05 2.14 -7.87
C LEU A 359 12.45 2.15 -7.27
N GLU A 360 12.53 2.04 -5.95
CA GLU A 360 13.80 1.91 -5.24
C GLU A 360 14.52 0.61 -5.63
N MET A 361 13.80 -0.51 -5.70
CA MET A 361 14.38 -1.78 -6.15
C MET A 361 14.89 -1.70 -7.59
N PHE A 362 14.15 -1.07 -8.50
CA PHE A 362 14.57 -0.87 -9.89
C PHE A 362 15.86 -0.04 -9.97
N THR A 363 15.92 1.06 -9.21
CA THR A 363 17.10 1.93 -9.12
C THR A 363 18.30 1.16 -8.58
N ARG A 364 18.07 0.35 -7.54
CA ARG A 364 19.10 -0.48 -6.90
C ARG A 364 19.61 -1.60 -7.81
N ILE A 365 18.72 -2.30 -8.50
CA ILE A 365 19.08 -3.31 -9.53
C ILE A 365 19.98 -2.66 -10.58
N THR A 366 19.63 -1.47 -11.04
CA THR A 366 20.37 -0.73 -12.07
C THR A 366 21.77 -0.34 -11.59
N SER A 367 21.94 -0.01 -10.31
CA SER A 367 23.25 0.39 -9.77
C SER A 367 24.14 -0.77 -9.30
N GLU A 368 23.56 -1.85 -8.76
CA GLU A 368 24.31 -2.93 -8.11
C GLU A 368 24.54 -4.18 -8.99
N VAL A 369 23.72 -4.42 -10.02
CA VAL A 369 23.87 -5.59 -10.91
C VAL A 369 24.78 -5.27 -12.09
N THR A 370 25.90 -5.99 -12.19
CA THR A 370 26.86 -5.84 -13.29
C THR A 370 26.64 -6.81 -14.45
N ASP A 371 26.02 -7.97 -14.20
CA ASP A 371 25.66 -8.92 -15.25
C ASP A 371 24.47 -8.38 -16.07
N THR A 372 24.75 -7.98 -17.31
CA THR A 372 23.76 -7.44 -18.26
C THR A 372 22.53 -8.33 -18.48
N THR A 373 22.67 -9.66 -18.44
CA THR A 373 21.54 -10.58 -18.70
C THR A 373 20.61 -10.64 -17.50
N GLU A 374 21.19 -10.77 -16.30
CA GLU A 374 20.43 -10.78 -15.04
C GLU A 374 19.84 -9.41 -14.74
N LEU A 375 20.59 -8.34 -15.00
CA LEU A 375 20.13 -6.96 -14.89
C LEU A 375 18.86 -6.74 -15.71
N HIS A 376 18.91 -7.09 -16.99
CA HIS A 376 17.78 -6.98 -17.90
C HIS A 376 16.56 -7.76 -17.40
N ARG A 377 16.76 -9.03 -16.99
CA ARG A 377 15.68 -9.89 -16.49
C ARG A 377 15.00 -9.29 -15.25
N GLN A 378 15.78 -8.80 -14.29
CA GLN A 378 15.26 -8.23 -13.05
C GLN A 378 14.58 -6.87 -13.28
N GLN A 379 15.12 -6.03 -14.15
CA GLN A 379 14.47 -4.78 -14.57
C GLN A 379 13.10 -5.03 -15.20
N MET A 380 12.99 -6.00 -16.12
CA MET A 380 11.71 -6.36 -16.76
C MET A 380 10.68 -6.87 -15.75
N GLN A 381 11.09 -7.76 -14.84
CA GLN A 381 10.20 -8.27 -13.80
C GLN A 381 9.72 -7.16 -12.87
N THR A 382 10.61 -6.24 -12.50
CA THR A 382 10.29 -5.13 -11.60
C THR A 382 9.33 -4.13 -12.26
N LEU A 383 9.53 -3.81 -13.55
CA LEU A 383 8.59 -2.97 -14.32
C LEU A 383 7.23 -3.63 -14.52
N ALA A 384 7.18 -4.94 -14.77
CA ALA A 384 5.91 -5.66 -14.87
C ALA A 384 5.13 -5.60 -13.55
N VAL A 385 5.81 -5.70 -12.40
CA VAL A 385 5.20 -5.49 -11.09
C VAL A 385 4.70 -4.06 -10.92
N MET A 386 5.52 -3.05 -11.24
CA MET A 386 5.11 -1.65 -11.16
C MET A 386 3.87 -1.36 -11.99
N HIS A 387 3.84 -1.81 -13.25
CA HIS A 387 2.68 -1.64 -14.13
C HIS A 387 1.41 -2.21 -13.49
N ASN A 388 1.48 -3.44 -12.97
CA ASN A 388 0.35 -4.05 -12.28
C ASN A 388 -0.06 -3.29 -11.00
N LEU A 389 0.89 -2.77 -10.23
CA LEU A 389 0.58 -1.93 -9.06
C LEU A 389 -0.13 -0.64 -9.48
N LEU A 390 0.33 0.04 -10.52
CA LEU A 390 -0.21 1.31 -11.00
C LEU A 390 -1.63 1.21 -11.53
N VAL A 391 -2.02 0.07 -12.14
CA VAL A 391 -3.44 -0.19 -12.53
C VAL A 391 -4.40 -0.04 -11.35
N ASN A 392 -3.88 -0.18 -10.13
CA ASN A 392 -4.61 -0.31 -8.88
C ASN A 392 -4.38 0.87 -7.92
N VAL A 393 -3.45 1.77 -8.24
CA VAL A 393 -3.24 2.99 -7.45
C VAL A 393 -4.43 3.95 -7.69
N PRO A 394 -5.07 4.50 -6.65
CA PRO A 394 -6.08 5.52 -6.83
C PRO A 394 -5.51 6.77 -7.52
N HIS A 395 -6.31 7.37 -8.40
CA HIS A 395 -5.98 8.53 -9.22
C HIS A 395 -5.34 9.73 -8.49
N GLY A 396 -5.50 9.85 -7.16
CA GLY A 396 -4.93 10.94 -6.36
C GLY A 396 -3.48 10.72 -5.87
N ARG A 397 -2.88 9.54 -6.08
CA ARG A 397 -1.56 9.18 -5.51
C ARG A 397 -0.48 9.12 -6.58
N LEU A 398 -0.10 10.31 -7.04
CA LEU A 398 0.66 10.55 -8.28
C LEU A 398 2.18 10.33 -8.18
N ALA A 399 2.74 10.28 -6.97
CA ALA A 399 4.20 10.41 -6.84
C ALA A 399 5.01 9.16 -7.17
N VAL A 400 4.38 7.99 -7.33
CA VAL A 400 5.04 6.83 -7.97
C VAL A 400 5.23 7.08 -9.48
N PHE A 401 4.26 7.75 -10.12
CA PHE A 401 4.31 8.06 -11.56
C PHE A 401 5.39 9.09 -11.89
N HIS A 402 5.52 10.14 -11.06
CA HIS A 402 6.62 11.10 -11.14
C HIS A 402 7.99 10.40 -11.10
N GLY A 403 8.11 9.38 -10.24
CA GLY A 403 9.30 8.53 -10.17
C GLY A 403 9.62 7.76 -11.45
N LEU A 404 8.60 7.23 -12.15
CA LEU A 404 8.79 6.51 -13.43
C LEU A 404 9.27 7.43 -14.55
N VAL A 405 8.70 8.64 -14.63
CA VAL A 405 9.17 9.66 -15.58
C VAL A 405 10.63 10.01 -15.30
N GLY A 406 11.01 10.07 -14.03
CA GLY A 406 12.39 10.26 -13.59
C GLY A 406 13.38 9.16 -14.04
N LEU A 407 12.90 7.97 -14.43
CA LEU A 407 13.75 6.89 -14.94
C LEU A 407 14.09 7.01 -16.44
N LEU A 408 13.32 7.77 -17.22
CA LEU A 408 13.49 7.87 -18.68
C LEU A 408 14.88 8.37 -19.12
N PRO A 409 15.49 9.38 -18.45
CA PRO A 409 16.81 9.87 -18.84
C PRO A 409 17.96 8.88 -18.61
N ALA A 410 17.73 7.73 -17.96
CA ALA A 410 18.78 6.78 -17.64
C ALA A 410 19.41 6.18 -18.93
N PRO A 411 20.71 6.43 -19.20
CA PRO A 411 21.36 5.98 -20.43
C PRO A 411 21.58 4.47 -20.46
N GLU A 412 21.53 3.82 -19.30
CA GLU A 412 21.88 2.40 -19.11
C GLU A 412 20.72 1.43 -19.38
N LEU A 413 19.51 1.94 -19.67
CA LEU A 413 18.36 1.06 -19.91
C LEU A 413 18.45 0.36 -21.27
N HIS A 414 18.37 -0.97 -21.21
CA HIS A 414 18.24 -1.84 -22.39
C HIS A 414 16.98 -1.46 -23.19
N PRO A 415 16.99 -1.46 -24.54
CA PRO A 415 15.87 -0.98 -25.35
C PRO A 415 14.50 -1.59 -25.00
N GLN A 416 14.45 -2.90 -24.73
CA GLN A 416 13.19 -3.56 -24.32
C GLN A 416 12.67 -3.12 -22.94
N VAL A 417 13.57 -2.79 -22.01
CA VAL A 417 13.21 -2.25 -20.69
C VAL A 417 12.66 -0.85 -20.85
N LEU A 418 13.28 -0.05 -21.72
CA LEU A 418 12.83 1.29 -22.05
C LEU A 418 11.47 1.28 -22.77
N ASP A 419 11.26 0.36 -23.72
CA ASP A 419 9.97 0.17 -24.39
C ASP A 419 8.86 -0.19 -23.38
N MET A 420 9.15 -1.09 -22.42
CA MET A 420 8.20 -1.46 -21.37
C MET A 420 7.93 -0.30 -20.39
N LEU A 421 8.94 0.49 -20.05
CA LEU A 421 8.79 1.68 -19.22
C LEU A 421 7.90 2.72 -19.91
N VAL A 422 8.14 3.02 -21.20
CA VAL A 422 7.31 3.94 -21.98
C VAL A 422 5.89 3.42 -22.10
N PHE A 423 5.72 2.12 -22.34
CA PHE A 423 4.40 1.49 -22.36
C PHE A 423 3.67 1.70 -21.02
N ALA A 424 4.35 1.44 -19.89
CA ALA A 424 3.76 1.62 -18.57
C ALA A 424 3.37 3.08 -18.32
N ILE A 425 4.22 4.05 -18.66
CA ILE A 425 3.89 5.48 -18.49
C ILE A 425 2.69 5.87 -19.36
N TRP A 426 2.67 5.43 -20.62
CA TRP A 426 1.61 5.77 -21.57
C TRP A 426 0.25 5.17 -21.20
N ASP A 427 0.21 3.94 -20.68
CA ASP A 427 -1.04 3.25 -20.31
C ASP A 427 -1.83 4.00 -19.21
N PHE A 428 -1.17 4.87 -18.46
CA PHE A 428 -1.77 5.66 -17.38
C PHE A 428 -1.89 7.17 -17.64
N ASP A 429 -1.64 7.63 -18.87
CA ASP A 429 -1.76 9.05 -19.27
C ASP A 429 -3.11 9.68 -18.89
N ASP A 430 -4.21 8.99 -19.23
CA ASP A 430 -5.57 9.51 -19.02
C ASP A 430 -5.93 9.63 -17.52
N THR A 431 -5.19 8.95 -16.65
CA THR A 431 -5.47 8.90 -15.21
C THR A 431 -4.72 9.94 -14.40
N PHE A 432 -3.65 10.52 -14.95
CA PHE A 432 -2.71 11.33 -14.17
C PHE A 432 -2.45 12.69 -14.82
N ARG A 433 -2.04 13.66 -14.00
CA ARG A 433 -1.55 14.96 -14.48
C ARG A 433 -0.09 15.09 -14.08
N LEU A 434 0.77 15.22 -15.09
CA LEU A 434 2.16 15.59 -14.87
C LEU A 434 2.26 17.06 -14.48
N ASP A 435 3.21 17.35 -13.60
CA ASP A 435 3.60 18.73 -13.32
C ASP A 435 4.48 19.28 -14.46
N ILE A 436 4.84 20.56 -14.34
CA ILE A 436 5.66 21.25 -15.34
C ILE A 436 7.05 20.62 -15.50
N GLU A 437 7.65 20.14 -14.41
CA GLU A 437 9.01 19.62 -14.39
C GLU A 437 9.08 18.25 -15.06
N ASP A 438 8.11 17.37 -14.79
CA ASP A 438 8.02 16.08 -15.46
C ASP A 438 7.60 16.21 -16.93
N THR A 439 6.73 17.17 -17.25
CA THR A 439 6.42 17.49 -18.65
C THR A 439 7.70 17.92 -19.38
N ARG A 440 8.53 18.74 -18.75
CA ARG A 440 9.83 19.16 -19.30
C ARG A 440 10.81 17.98 -19.44
N ARG A 441 10.87 17.08 -18.47
CA ARG A 441 11.67 15.84 -18.58
C ARG A 441 11.25 14.98 -19.75
N LEU A 442 9.94 14.83 -19.99
CA LEU A 442 9.44 14.12 -21.15
C LEU A 442 9.86 14.79 -22.46
N LEU A 443 9.67 16.10 -22.60
CA LEU A 443 10.03 16.85 -23.81
C LEU A 443 11.54 16.78 -24.11
N THR A 444 12.37 16.97 -23.08
CA THR A 444 13.83 16.92 -23.20
C THR A 444 14.37 15.51 -23.47
N PHE A 445 13.60 14.47 -23.13
CA PHE A 445 13.94 13.08 -23.45
C PHE A 445 13.67 12.72 -24.92
N LEU A 446 12.77 13.42 -25.63
CA LEU A 446 12.36 13.05 -27.00
C LEU A 446 13.49 12.93 -28.03
N PRO A 447 14.54 13.77 -28.05
CA PRO A 447 15.68 13.59 -28.95
C PRO A 447 16.35 12.21 -28.76
N HIS A 448 16.54 11.80 -27.49
CA HIS A 448 17.13 10.52 -27.14
C HIS A 448 16.16 9.35 -27.37
N ALA A 449 14.87 9.60 -27.13
CA ALA A 449 13.81 8.62 -27.34
C ALA A 449 13.78 8.14 -28.79
N ARG A 450 13.94 9.06 -29.75
CA ARG A 450 13.96 8.74 -31.18
C ARG A 450 15.08 7.76 -31.58
N GLU A 451 16.23 7.84 -30.92
CA GLU A 451 17.38 6.98 -31.21
C GLU A 451 17.28 5.61 -30.51
N ARG A 452 16.54 5.53 -29.40
CA ARG A 452 16.53 4.37 -28.49
C ARG A 452 15.26 3.53 -28.54
N LEU A 453 14.14 4.12 -28.95
CA LEU A 453 12.82 3.48 -28.98
C LEU A 453 12.44 3.04 -30.39
N CYS A 454 11.56 2.05 -30.48
CA CYS A 454 10.85 1.80 -31.73
C CYS A 454 9.87 2.94 -32.06
N THR A 455 9.52 3.08 -33.34
CA THR A 455 8.63 4.16 -33.84
C THR A 455 7.31 4.25 -33.07
N GLU A 456 6.72 3.11 -32.70
CA GLU A 456 5.46 3.08 -31.95
C GLU A 456 5.62 3.72 -30.56
N GLN A 457 6.64 3.30 -29.80
CA GLN A 457 6.88 3.82 -28.45
C GLN A 457 7.34 5.27 -28.48
N PHE A 458 8.13 5.66 -29.47
CA PHE A 458 8.47 7.06 -29.72
C PHE A 458 7.22 7.93 -29.95
N MET A 459 6.26 7.44 -30.75
CA MET A 459 5.00 8.17 -30.97
C MET A 459 4.15 8.25 -29.70
N LYS A 460 4.08 7.17 -28.91
CA LYS A 460 3.36 7.16 -27.63
C LYS A 460 3.91 8.18 -26.64
N ILE A 461 5.24 8.20 -26.44
CA ILE A 461 5.87 9.15 -25.50
C ILE A 461 5.79 10.60 -26.00
N THR A 462 5.88 10.81 -27.32
CA THR A 462 5.71 12.14 -27.91
C THR A 462 4.29 12.66 -27.73
N CYS A 463 3.29 11.81 -28.02
CA CYS A 463 1.89 12.14 -27.79
C CYS A 463 1.64 12.52 -26.33
N LEU A 464 2.18 11.71 -25.39
CA LEU A 464 2.09 11.96 -23.96
C LEU A 464 2.68 13.33 -23.57
N ALA A 465 3.93 13.60 -23.98
CA ALA A 465 4.64 14.84 -23.65
C ALA A 465 3.88 16.08 -24.13
N LEU A 466 3.41 16.04 -25.39
CA LEU A 466 2.66 17.13 -26.00
C LEU A 466 1.26 17.29 -25.38
N GLN A 467 0.60 16.19 -25.01
CA GLN A 467 -0.71 16.21 -24.37
C GLN A 467 -0.65 16.87 -22.98
N HIS A 468 0.34 16.50 -22.17
CA HIS A 468 0.53 17.14 -20.88
C HIS A 468 0.91 18.60 -21.03
N SER A 469 1.73 18.95 -22.02
CA SER A 469 2.07 20.35 -22.34
C SER A 469 0.82 21.17 -22.64
N ALA A 470 -0.08 20.67 -23.50
CA ALA A 470 -1.33 21.35 -23.85
C ALA A 470 -2.28 21.54 -22.65
N ARG A 471 -2.17 20.70 -21.63
CA ARG A 471 -3.00 20.72 -20.42
C ARG A 471 -2.44 21.59 -19.30
N LEU A 472 -1.23 22.13 -19.44
CA LEU A 472 -0.63 23.05 -18.46
C LEU A 472 -1.41 24.37 -18.39
N PRO A 473 -1.43 25.04 -17.22
CA PRO A 473 -1.88 26.42 -17.13
C PRO A 473 -1.16 27.33 -18.14
N PRO A 474 -1.81 28.40 -18.66
CA PRO A 474 -1.20 29.27 -19.69
C PRO A 474 0.18 29.83 -19.34
N ASP A 475 0.39 30.15 -18.06
CA ASP A 475 1.66 30.66 -17.52
C ASP A 475 2.75 29.57 -17.56
N ASP A 476 2.44 28.37 -17.09
CA ASP A 476 3.35 27.22 -17.08
C ASP A 476 3.65 26.72 -18.51
N PHE A 477 2.65 26.73 -19.39
CA PHE A 477 2.84 26.40 -20.81
C PHE A 477 3.85 27.36 -21.48
N GLY A 478 3.95 28.61 -21.02
CA GLY A 478 4.95 29.57 -21.49
C GLY A 478 6.38 29.10 -21.25
N CYS A 479 6.62 28.44 -20.13
CA CYS A 479 7.94 27.97 -19.72
C CYS A 479 8.41 26.75 -20.54
N VAL A 480 7.49 25.94 -21.06
CA VAL A 480 7.82 24.74 -21.88
C VAL A 480 7.66 24.98 -23.38
N TYR A 481 7.28 26.18 -23.80
CA TYR A 481 7.01 26.54 -25.21
C TYR A 481 8.14 26.10 -26.16
N GLY A 482 9.39 26.47 -25.83
CA GLY A 482 10.55 26.13 -26.66
C GLY A 482 10.80 24.63 -26.74
N ASP A 483 10.55 23.91 -25.64
CA ASP A 483 10.70 22.46 -25.58
C ASP A 483 9.61 21.76 -26.43
N VAL A 484 8.38 22.30 -26.48
CA VAL A 484 7.29 21.82 -27.36
C VAL A 484 7.62 22.05 -28.84
N CYS A 485 8.14 23.22 -29.21
CA CYS A 485 8.60 23.47 -30.58
C CYS A 485 9.71 22.48 -30.99
N GLY A 486 10.71 22.29 -30.13
CA GLY A 486 11.77 21.31 -30.38
C GLY A 486 11.23 19.88 -30.52
N ALA A 487 10.23 19.49 -29.72
CA ALA A 487 9.54 18.21 -29.85
C ALA A 487 8.86 18.04 -31.22
N LEU A 488 8.15 19.08 -31.68
CA LEU A 488 7.48 19.05 -33.00
C LEU A 488 8.47 19.02 -34.16
N ASP A 489 9.63 19.67 -34.05
CA ASP A 489 10.69 19.60 -35.06
C ASP A 489 11.24 18.17 -35.20
N ILE A 490 11.42 17.45 -34.08
CA ILE A 490 11.83 16.04 -34.09
C ILE A 490 10.77 15.17 -34.77
N VAL A 491 9.49 15.45 -34.54
CA VAL A 491 8.37 14.78 -35.20
C VAL A 491 8.40 15.03 -36.71
N VAL A 492 8.63 16.26 -37.15
CA VAL A 492 8.79 16.61 -38.56
C VAL A 492 9.92 15.83 -39.20
N GLU A 493 11.07 15.75 -38.52
CA GLU A 493 12.22 15.02 -39.03
C GLU A 493 11.92 13.51 -39.12
N CYS A 494 11.24 12.96 -38.11
CA CYS A 494 10.80 11.56 -38.09
C CYS A 494 9.92 11.24 -39.32
N PHE A 495 8.88 12.05 -39.59
CA PHE A 495 7.98 11.86 -40.73
C PHE A 495 8.61 12.20 -42.09
N SER A 496 9.67 13.01 -42.11
CA SER A 496 10.37 13.39 -43.34
C SER A 496 11.42 12.35 -43.74
N SER A 497 11.98 11.62 -42.78
CA SER A 497 12.81 10.46 -43.06
C SER A 497 11.91 9.36 -43.67
N SER A 498 12.21 8.90 -44.89
CA SER A 498 11.40 7.92 -45.64
C SER A 498 11.37 6.51 -45.03
N GLN A 499 11.76 6.39 -43.76
CA GLN A 499 12.06 5.15 -43.05
C GLN A 499 10.93 4.74 -42.09
N MET A 500 9.81 5.47 -42.07
CA MET A 500 8.73 5.15 -41.15
C MET A 500 7.97 3.89 -41.62
N GLU A 501 8.34 2.75 -41.05
CA GLU A 501 7.57 1.50 -41.14
C GLU A 501 6.29 1.59 -40.31
N VAL A 502 5.35 2.48 -40.69
CA VAL A 502 4.01 2.60 -40.07
C VAL A 502 3.10 1.43 -40.46
N ALA A 503 3.65 0.32 -40.94
CA ALA A 503 2.85 -0.79 -41.46
C ALA A 503 2.03 -1.49 -40.36
N GLN A 504 2.35 -1.26 -39.08
CA GLN A 504 1.65 -1.85 -37.94
C GLN A 504 0.44 -1.02 -37.52
N ALA A 505 -0.66 -1.70 -37.19
CA ALA A 505 -1.92 -1.07 -36.79
C ALA A 505 -1.79 -0.16 -35.55
N ASP A 506 -0.90 -0.54 -34.63
CA ASP A 506 -0.71 0.15 -33.35
C ASP A 506 0.00 1.51 -33.53
N ALA A 507 0.93 1.60 -34.50
CA ALA A 507 1.57 2.86 -34.88
C ALA A 507 0.55 3.89 -35.44
N TRP A 508 -0.46 3.44 -36.20
CA TRP A 508 -1.51 4.33 -36.70
C TRP A 508 -2.44 4.85 -35.59
N LEU A 509 -2.66 4.06 -34.53
CA LEU A 509 -3.41 4.54 -33.38
C LEU A 509 -2.62 5.58 -32.60
N ALA A 510 -1.32 5.36 -32.38
CA ALA A 510 -0.44 6.35 -31.76
C ALA A 510 -0.41 7.66 -32.57
N PHE A 511 -0.29 7.55 -33.90
CA PHE A 511 -0.37 8.69 -34.81
C PHE A 511 -1.72 9.42 -34.74
N SER A 512 -2.84 8.70 -34.66
CA SER A 512 -4.14 9.36 -34.55
C SER A 512 -4.28 10.13 -33.23
N ASN A 513 -3.75 9.59 -32.12
CA ASN A 513 -3.72 10.29 -30.84
C ASN A 513 -2.84 11.56 -30.93
N LEU A 514 -1.68 11.47 -31.60
CA LEU A 514 -0.81 12.63 -31.83
C LEU A 514 -1.56 13.75 -32.57
N LEU A 515 -2.34 13.43 -33.60
CA LEU A 515 -3.14 14.43 -34.32
C LEU A 515 -4.18 15.12 -33.41
N ASP A 516 -4.83 14.38 -32.52
CA ASP A 516 -5.77 14.99 -31.57
C ASP A 516 -5.07 15.93 -30.60
N VAL A 517 -3.87 15.58 -30.15
CA VAL A 517 -3.03 16.44 -29.31
C VAL A 517 -2.60 17.69 -30.08
N CYS A 518 -2.27 17.57 -31.37
CA CYS A 518 -1.99 18.73 -32.21
C CYS A 518 -3.20 19.67 -32.31
N ILE A 519 -4.44 19.15 -32.34
CA ILE A 519 -5.64 20.01 -32.27
C ILE A 519 -5.70 20.77 -30.95
N GLU A 520 -5.40 20.11 -29.82
CA GLU A 520 -5.39 20.79 -28.51
C GLU A 520 -4.32 21.88 -28.48
N LEU A 521 -3.10 21.60 -28.93
CA LEU A 521 -2.03 22.60 -29.06
C LEU A 521 -2.43 23.76 -29.97
N ALA A 522 -3.04 23.48 -31.13
CA ALA A 522 -3.51 24.51 -32.06
C ALA A 522 -4.53 25.46 -31.40
N ARG A 523 -5.41 24.92 -30.55
CA ARG A 523 -6.40 25.70 -29.81
C ARG A 523 -5.74 26.57 -28.73
N VAL A 524 -4.75 26.03 -28.02
CA VAL A 524 -3.96 26.78 -27.03
C VAL A 524 -3.23 27.95 -27.71
N ASP A 525 -2.69 27.73 -28.91
CA ASP A 525 -2.00 28.77 -29.68
C ASP A 525 -2.89 29.92 -30.09
N ILE A 526 -4.11 29.63 -30.53
CA ILE A 526 -5.08 30.67 -30.92
C ILE A 526 -5.52 31.49 -29.71
N ALA A 527 -5.58 30.88 -28.52
CA ALA A 527 -5.95 31.57 -27.31
C ALA A 527 -4.88 32.56 -26.81
N ARG A 528 -3.63 32.46 -27.29
CA ARG A 528 -2.55 33.36 -26.90
C ARG A 528 -2.64 34.71 -27.62
N PRO A 529 -2.22 35.82 -26.97
CA PRO A 529 -2.14 37.13 -27.62
C PRO A 529 -1.24 37.09 -28.86
N ALA A 530 -1.64 37.79 -29.92
CA ALA A 530 -1.16 37.66 -31.30
C ALA A 530 0.30 38.13 -31.58
N GLY A 531 1.24 37.92 -30.66
CA GLY A 531 2.63 38.35 -30.78
C GLY A 531 3.65 37.23 -31.02
N ASP A 532 3.32 35.97 -30.71
CA ASP A 532 4.29 34.87 -30.68
C ASP A 532 4.14 33.90 -31.87
N ASP A 533 5.26 33.27 -32.24
CA ASP A 533 5.32 32.22 -33.24
C ASP A 533 4.30 31.10 -32.91
N ARG A 534 3.65 30.52 -33.93
CA ARG A 534 2.72 29.40 -33.72
C ARG A 534 3.52 28.09 -33.61
N HIS A 535 3.18 27.20 -32.67
CA HIS A 535 3.88 25.92 -32.54
C HIS A 535 3.65 25.04 -33.76
N LEU A 536 2.43 25.04 -34.30
CA LEU A 536 2.10 24.35 -35.55
C LEU A 536 2.48 25.23 -36.75
N THR A 537 3.78 25.25 -37.02
CA THR A 537 4.33 25.82 -38.24
C THR A 537 3.79 25.08 -39.47
N ARG A 538 3.88 25.71 -40.63
CA ARG A 538 3.45 25.10 -41.89
C ARG A 538 4.22 23.82 -42.20
N ASP A 539 5.49 23.74 -41.78
CA ASP A 539 6.33 22.57 -41.98
C ASP A 539 5.86 21.38 -41.14
N VAL A 540 5.45 21.63 -39.88
CA VAL A 540 4.82 20.63 -39.01
C VAL A 540 3.53 20.11 -39.64
N VAL A 541 2.62 21.00 -40.06
CA VAL A 541 1.36 20.59 -40.68
C VAL A 541 1.60 19.81 -41.96
N HIS A 542 2.52 20.24 -42.81
CA HIS A 542 2.84 19.54 -44.05
C HIS A 542 3.44 18.14 -43.79
N ALA A 543 4.28 17.98 -42.76
CA ALA A 543 4.81 16.67 -42.36
C ALA A 543 3.69 15.73 -41.89
N LEU A 544 2.75 16.24 -41.07
CA LEU A 544 1.57 15.51 -40.62
C LEU A 544 0.65 15.12 -41.78
N GLU A 545 0.37 16.03 -42.72
CA GLU A 545 -0.44 15.75 -43.91
C GLU A 545 0.20 14.65 -44.78
N ARG A 546 1.53 14.75 -44.99
CA ARG A 546 2.28 13.74 -45.74
C ARG A 546 2.17 12.38 -45.07
N CYS A 547 2.34 12.30 -43.76
CA CYS A 547 2.20 11.06 -43.00
C CYS A 547 0.75 10.51 -43.07
N ALA A 548 -0.25 11.36 -42.84
CA ALA A 548 -1.66 11.00 -42.92
C ALA A 548 -2.06 10.43 -44.30
N SER A 549 -1.46 10.94 -45.38
CA SER A 549 -1.70 10.46 -46.74
C SER A 549 -1.20 9.03 -46.99
N GLN A 550 -0.24 8.55 -46.19
CA GLN A 550 0.31 7.20 -46.28
C GLN A 550 -0.55 6.15 -45.55
N CYS A 551 -1.59 6.58 -44.82
CA CYS A 551 -2.48 5.66 -44.10
C CYS A 551 -3.18 4.70 -45.08
N PRO A 552 -3.04 3.36 -44.90
CA PRO A 552 -3.58 2.38 -45.83
C PRO A 552 -5.08 2.52 -46.05
N GLU A 553 -5.53 2.27 -47.29
CA GLU A 553 -6.91 2.54 -47.69
C GLU A 553 -7.96 1.80 -46.85
N ARG A 554 -7.62 0.59 -46.42
CA ARG A 554 -8.47 -0.31 -45.65
C ARG A 554 -8.29 -0.17 -44.14
N HIS A 555 -7.48 0.78 -43.67
CA HIS A 555 -7.25 0.96 -42.24
C HIS A 555 -8.47 1.59 -41.58
N SER A 556 -8.90 1.04 -40.44
CA SER A 556 -10.10 1.50 -39.72
C SER A 556 -10.03 2.95 -39.25
N LEU A 557 -8.82 3.47 -39.00
CA LEU A 557 -8.57 4.85 -38.55
C LEU A 557 -8.45 5.87 -39.70
N ARG A 558 -8.43 5.46 -40.98
CA ARG A 558 -8.16 6.37 -42.11
C ARG A 558 -9.12 7.56 -42.15
N PHE A 559 -10.42 7.30 -41.95
CA PHE A 559 -11.44 8.35 -41.93
C PHE A 559 -11.21 9.34 -40.79
N TRP A 560 -10.87 8.84 -39.60
CA TRP A 560 -10.57 9.68 -38.43
C TRP A 560 -9.34 10.54 -38.69
N ILE A 561 -8.22 9.93 -39.12
CA ILE A 561 -6.97 10.63 -39.44
C ILE A 561 -7.21 11.76 -40.47
N ARG A 562 -7.96 11.48 -41.55
CA ARG A 562 -8.29 12.49 -42.57
C ARG A 562 -9.11 13.64 -41.98
N HIS A 563 -10.13 13.33 -41.16
CA HIS A 563 -10.96 14.33 -40.51
C HIS A 563 -10.15 15.20 -39.53
N THR A 564 -9.37 14.58 -38.64
CA THR A 564 -8.52 15.28 -37.67
C THR A 564 -7.49 16.17 -38.37
N MET A 565 -6.91 15.71 -39.48
CA MET A 565 -6.00 16.53 -40.30
C MET A 565 -6.70 17.75 -40.91
N GLN A 566 -7.93 17.58 -41.46
CA GLN A 566 -8.72 18.71 -41.98
C GLN A 566 -9.05 19.73 -40.88
N GLU A 567 -9.34 19.26 -39.67
CA GLU A 567 -9.58 20.13 -38.52
C GLU A 567 -8.32 20.91 -38.14
N ILE A 568 -7.14 20.27 -38.07
CA ILE A 568 -5.86 20.95 -37.83
C ILE A 568 -5.62 22.06 -38.88
N CYS A 569 -5.80 21.76 -40.17
CA CYS A 569 -5.59 22.74 -41.24
C CYS A 569 -6.56 23.92 -41.13
N SER A 570 -7.84 23.64 -40.83
CA SER A 570 -8.87 24.66 -40.59
C SER A 570 -8.51 25.58 -39.43
N ILE A 571 -8.13 25.01 -38.28
CA ILE A 571 -7.75 25.75 -37.07
C ILE A 571 -6.51 26.61 -37.34
N CYS A 572 -5.50 26.05 -38.01
CA CYS A 572 -4.27 26.77 -38.31
C CYS A 572 -4.44 27.81 -39.44
N GLY A 573 -5.57 27.80 -40.16
CA GLY A 573 -5.81 28.69 -41.31
C GLY A 573 -5.03 28.30 -42.57
N TYR A 574 -4.59 27.04 -42.66
CA TYR A 574 -3.95 26.50 -43.86
C TYR A 574 -5.02 25.95 -44.80
N SER A 575 -4.96 26.35 -46.08
CA SER A 575 -5.85 25.77 -47.09
C SER A 575 -5.46 24.31 -47.30
N ALA A 576 -6.37 23.39 -46.93
CA ALA A 576 -6.20 21.97 -47.22
C ALA A 576 -5.97 21.81 -48.73
N GLY A 577 -4.84 21.23 -49.13
CA GLY A 577 -4.57 20.92 -50.52
C GLY A 577 -5.75 20.15 -51.10
N SER A 578 -6.34 20.66 -52.18
CA SER A 578 -7.65 20.25 -52.69
C SER A 578 -7.74 18.74 -52.94
N VAL A 579 -8.39 18.01 -52.04
CA VAL A 579 -9.01 16.73 -52.35
C VAL A 579 -10.48 16.88 -51.98
N ALA A 580 -11.26 17.35 -52.96
CA ALA A 580 -12.70 17.41 -52.87
C ALA A 580 -13.26 15.98 -52.97
N GLU A 581 -13.58 15.38 -51.84
CA GLU A 581 -14.48 14.22 -51.77
C GLU A 581 -15.65 14.56 -50.85
N THR A 582 -16.85 14.19 -51.31
CA THR A 582 -18.12 14.44 -50.63
C THR A 582 -18.15 13.79 -49.25
N PRO A 583 -18.57 14.49 -48.20
CA PRO A 583 -18.64 13.93 -46.85
C PRO A 583 -19.70 12.83 -46.82
N GLN A 584 -19.26 11.57 -46.72
CA GLN A 584 -20.15 10.52 -46.22
C GLN A 584 -20.41 10.82 -44.75
N GLU A 585 -21.69 11.03 -44.38
CA GLU A 585 -22.15 11.14 -43.00
C GLU A 585 -21.92 9.82 -42.25
N VAL A 586 -20.67 9.57 -41.84
CA VAL A 586 -20.36 8.57 -40.84
C VAL A 586 -20.60 9.23 -39.49
N SER A 587 -21.59 8.73 -38.74
CA SER A 587 -21.92 9.27 -37.42
C SER A 587 -20.69 9.30 -36.51
N MET A 588 -20.30 10.49 -36.03
CA MET A 588 -19.18 10.66 -35.09
C MET A 588 -19.28 9.75 -33.87
N LYS A 589 -20.51 9.47 -33.38
CA LYS A 589 -20.74 8.52 -32.28
C LYS A 589 -20.21 7.12 -32.56
N HIS A 590 -20.24 6.69 -33.82
CA HIS A 590 -19.73 5.38 -34.24
C HIS A 590 -18.20 5.34 -34.23
N LEU A 591 -17.53 6.42 -34.64
CA LEU A 591 -16.06 6.52 -34.62
C LEU A 591 -15.51 6.58 -33.19
N TRP A 592 -16.15 7.35 -32.30
CA TRP A 592 -15.84 7.35 -30.87
C TRP A 592 -16.04 5.96 -30.24
N SER A 593 -17.08 5.23 -30.64
CA SER A 593 -17.33 3.85 -30.19
C SER A 593 -16.29 2.84 -30.70
N ILE A 594 -15.79 3.00 -31.92
CA ILE A 594 -14.73 2.16 -32.49
C ILE A 594 -13.40 2.44 -31.78
N ARG A 595 -13.06 3.72 -31.55
CA ARG A 595 -11.87 4.13 -30.80
C ARG A 595 -11.88 3.60 -29.36
N GLY A 596 -13.01 3.75 -28.65
CA GLY A 596 -13.17 3.22 -27.31
C GLY A 596 -13.17 1.68 -27.26
N ARG A 597 -13.48 0.99 -28.36
CA ARG A 597 -13.34 -0.47 -28.48
C ARG A 597 -11.90 -0.90 -28.80
N LEU A 598 -11.19 -0.15 -29.64
CA LEU A 598 -9.78 -0.41 -29.96
C LEU A 598 -8.88 -0.18 -28.74
N ARG A 599 -9.09 0.90 -27.97
CA ARG A 599 -8.40 1.10 -26.68
C ARG A 599 -8.63 -0.07 -25.72
N ARG A 600 -9.85 -0.62 -25.67
CA ARG A 600 -10.16 -1.81 -24.84
C ARG A 600 -9.57 -3.11 -25.38
N LEU A 601 -9.49 -3.30 -26.70
CA LEU A 601 -8.91 -4.50 -27.30
C LEU A 601 -7.39 -4.55 -27.18
N LEU A 602 -6.72 -3.40 -27.21
CA LEU A 602 -5.31 -3.27 -26.86
C LEU A 602 -5.03 -3.57 -25.38
N TRP A 603 -6.05 -3.44 -24.53
CA TRP A 603 -5.99 -3.79 -23.11
C TRP A 603 -6.07 -5.31 -22.84
N TYR A 604 -6.46 -6.11 -23.84
CA TYR A 604 -6.64 -7.57 -23.75
C TYR A 604 -5.55 -8.37 -24.48
N ARG A 605 -4.59 -7.71 -25.14
CA ARG A 605 -3.41 -8.31 -25.74
C ARG A 605 -2.20 -7.98 -24.90
#